data_AF-A0A168NDA6-F1
#
_entry.id   AF-A0A168NDA6-F1
#
_cell.length_a   1.000
_cell.length_b   1.000
_cell.length_c   1.000
_cell.angle_alpha   90.00
_cell.angle_beta   90.00
_cell.angle_gamma   90.00
#
_symmetry.space_group_name_H-M   'P 1'
#
loop_
_entity.id
_entity.type
_entity.pdbx_description
1 polymer ?
#
loop_
_entity_poly.entity_id
_entity_poly.type
_entity_poly.pdbx_seq_one_letter_code
_entity_poly.pdbx_strand_id
1 'polypeptide(L)'
;MKKHSTTMTKAVVVGSLILTCSLLFMASGCSTRSDEAAAIKIGESLKKMQYEIQVADIGTTVEDRIKKQEEFKPFLTEQGYIVFTANRQSEIATGYALNNNLNIKVKQIEFENMKQDNMEKDTFSFRYSIDLELSPSELTSSKGTSVVTHTGHMSVVKQDNEWKILKDLDNGFIADE
;
A
#
# COMPACT_ATOMS: atom_id res chain seq x y z
N MET A 1 -6.67 -41.88 87.48
CA MET A 1 -5.22 -41.73 87.24
C MET A 1 -4.96 -41.61 85.74
N LYS A 2 -4.20 -40.58 85.32
CA LYS A 2 -3.52 -40.37 84.02
C LYS A 2 -4.43 -40.19 82.79
N LYS A 3 -4.18 -39.29 81.84
CA LYS A 3 -3.20 -38.20 81.65
C LYS A 3 -3.68 -37.37 80.45
N HIS A 4 -3.49 -36.05 80.51
CA HIS A 4 -3.44 -35.18 79.33
C HIS A 4 -2.38 -35.66 78.32
N SER A 5 -2.63 -35.50 77.03
CA SER A 5 -1.58 -35.15 76.07
C SER A 5 -2.16 -34.44 74.85
N THR A 6 -1.91 -33.14 74.79
CA THR A 6 -2.03 -32.28 73.61
C THR A 6 -0.89 -32.61 72.65
N THR A 7 -1.16 -32.72 71.35
CA THR A 7 -0.09 -32.54 70.35
C THR A 7 -0.63 -31.78 69.14
N MET A 8 0.18 -30.81 68.77
CA MET A 8 -0.03 -29.71 67.86
C MET A 8 0.51 -30.09 66.46
N THR A 9 0.07 -29.32 65.45
CA THR A 9 0.82 -29.01 64.21
C THR A 9 0.84 -30.06 63.08
N LYS A 10 0.18 -29.74 61.96
CA LYS A 10 0.85 -29.24 60.74
C LYS A 10 -0.19 -28.88 59.67
N ALA A 11 -0.30 -27.58 59.39
CA ALA A 11 -0.92 -27.09 58.18
C ALA A 11 -0.11 -27.59 56.98
N VAL A 12 -0.75 -28.37 56.11
CA VAL A 12 -0.19 -28.68 54.80
C VAL A 12 -0.71 -27.63 53.83
N VAL A 13 0.18 -26.71 53.48
CA VAL A 13 0.01 -25.75 52.38
C VAL A 13 -0.06 -26.56 51.09
N VAL A 14 -1.27 -26.79 50.58
CA VAL A 14 -1.47 -27.40 49.27
C VAL A 14 -1.51 -26.29 48.22
N GLY A 15 -0.34 -26.09 47.61
CA GLY A 15 -0.16 -25.84 46.18
C GLY A 15 -1.00 -24.75 45.50
N SER A 16 -0.44 -23.56 45.41
CA SER A 16 -0.62 -22.67 44.25
C SER A 16 -0.29 -23.42 42.96
N LEU A 17 -1.28 -23.69 42.09
CA LEU A 17 -1.03 -23.86 40.64
C LEU A 17 -2.30 -23.91 39.77
N ILE A 18 -3.22 -22.95 39.88
CA ILE A 18 -4.32 -22.85 38.88
C ILE A 18 -4.66 -21.38 38.65
N LEU A 19 -3.83 -20.61 37.93
CA LEU A 19 -4.31 -19.35 37.32
C LEU A 19 -3.41 -18.71 36.25
N THR A 20 -2.81 -19.45 35.32
CA THR A 20 -2.08 -18.81 34.20
C THR A 20 -2.08 -19.69 32.96
N CYS A 21 -3.21 -19.74 32.22
CA CYS A 21 -3.21 -20.29 30.86
C CYS A 21 -4.31 -19.73 29.93
N SER A 22 -4.92 -18.58 30.24
CA SER A 22 -6.07 -18.07 29.44
C SER A 22 -5.84 -16.72 28.74
N LEU A 23 -4.61 -16.20 28.72
CA LEU A 23 -4.32 -14.85 28.18
C LEU A 23 -3.59 -14.82 26.82
N LEU A 24 -3.32 -15.96 26.18
CA LEU A 24 -2.51 -15.99 24.95
C LEU A 24 -3.29 -15.88 23.62
N PHE A 25 -4.60 -15.68 23.64
CA PHE A 25 -5.42 -15.69 22.39
C PHE A 25 -5.86 -14.32 21.85
N MET A 26 -5.39 -13.19 22.41
CA MET A 26 -5.85 -11.86 21.95
C MET A 26 -4.90 -11.11 20.99
N ALA A 27 -3.78 -11.71 20.55
CA ALA A 27 -2.77 -10.98 19.76
C ALA A 27 -2.89 -11.11 18.23
N SER A 28 -3.75 -11.98 17.69
CA SER A 28 -3.77 -12.26 16.24
C SER A 28 -4.51 -11.22 15.37
N GLY A 29 -5.17 -10.22 15.97
CA GLY A 29 -5.93 -9.19 15.25
C GLY A 29 -5.17 -7.88 14.97
N CYS A 30 -4.04 -7.65 15.63
CA CYS A 30 -3.30 -6.38 15.51
C CYS A 30 -2.30 -6.41 14.35
N SER A 31 -1.64 -7.55 14.10
CA SER A 31 -0.64 -7.68 13.05
C SER A 31 -1.24 -7.47 11.65
N THR A 32 -2.40 -8.06 11.36
CA THR A 32 -3.03 -7.97 10.04
C THR A 32 -3.43 -6.54 9.67
N ARG A 33 -3.96 -5.76 10.62
CA ARG A 33 -4.31 -4.35 10.38
C ARG A 33 -3.07 -3.48 10.15
N SER A 34 -1.96 -3.79 10.83
CA SER A 34 -0.68 -3.11 10.63
C SER A 34 -0.07 -3.45 9.26
N ASP A 35 -0.14 -4.72 8.86
CA ASP A 35 0.37 -5.19 7.57
C ASP A 35 -0.44 -4.63 6.39
N GLU A 36 -1.77 -4.58 6.51
CA GLU A 36 -2.66 -3.97 5.51
C GLU A 36 -2.33 -2.48 5.33
N ALA A 37 -2.17 -1.73 6.42
CA ALA A 37 -1.80 -0.32 6.35
C ALA A 37 -0.43 -0.10 5.68
N ALA A 38 0.54 -1.00 5.92
CA ALA A 38 1.84 -0.94 5.27
C ALA A 38 1.73 -1.25 3.76
N ALA A 39 0.88 -2.22 3.38
CA ALA A 39 0.60 -2.55 1.98
C ALA A 39 -0.15 -1.42 1.24
N ILE A 40 -1.06 -0.71 1.91
CA ILE A 40 -1.71 0.48 1.36
C ILE A 40 -0.67 1.58 1.11
N LYS A 41 0.22 1.82 2.08
CA LYS A 41 1.24 2.87 1.98
C LYS A 41 2.19 2.68 0.80
N ILE A 42 2.57 1.44 0.46
CA ILE A 42 3.39 1.19 -0.74
C ILE A 42 2.62 1.53 -2.02
N GLY A 43 1.33 1.19 -2.08
CA GLY A 43 0.44 1.54 -3.19
C GLY A 43 0.29 3.05 -3.36
N GLU A 44 0.02 3.78 -2.28
CA GLU A 44 -0.05 5.25 -2.30
C GLU A 44 1.25 5.88 -2.80
N SER A 45 2.40 5.34 -2.37
CA SER A 45 3.72 5.87 -2.74
C SER A 45 4.00 5.67 -4.23
N LEU A 46 3.70 4.48 -4.78
CA LEU A 46 3.81 4.21 -6.21
C LEU A 46 2.92 5.18 -7.01
N LYS A 47 1.65 5.33 -6.62
CA LYS A 47 0.69 6.16 -7.35
C LYS A 47 1.02 7.64 -7.30
N LYS A 48 1.51 8.15 -6.17
CA LYS A 48 2.04 9.52 -6.10
C LYS A 48 3.24 9.70 -7.01
N MET A 49 4.19 8.76 -7.03
CA MET A 49 5.33 8.83 -7.95
C MET A 49 4.90 8.78 -9.43
N GLN A 50 3.83 8.06 -9.74
CA GLN A 50 3.29 7.93 -11.08
C GLN A 50 2.51 9.16 -11.55
N TYR A 51 1.79 9.84 -10.65
CA TYR A 51 0.80 10.87 -11.02
C TYR A 51 1.09 12.28 -10.48
N GLU A 52 2.00 12.47 -9.51
CA GLU A 52 2.44 13.82 -9.13
C GLU A 52 3.46 14.33 -10.15
N ILE A 53 2.97 15.11 -11.11
CA ILE A 53 3.74 15.56 -12.27
C ILE A 53 3.71 17.08 -12.34
N GLN A 54 4.91 17.67 -12.38
CA GLN A 54 5.12 19.05 -12.79
C GLN A 54 5.79 19.03 -14.16
N VAL A 55 5.14 19.60 -15.17
CA VAL A 55 5.63 19.51 -16.56
C VAL A 55 7.00 20.15 -16.73
N ALA A 56 7.27 21.22 -15.99
CA ALA A 56 8.57 21.90 -16.00
C ALA A 56 9.73 21.02 -15.52
N ASP A 57 9.44 19.97 -14.75
CA ASP A 57 10.44 19.08 -14.15
C ASP A 57 10.66 17.80 -14.98
N ILE A 58 9.90 17.61 -16.07
CA ILE A 58 10.00 16.41 -16.91
C ILE A 58 11.25 16.51 -17.79
N GLY A 59 12.18 15.58 -17.59
CA GLY A 59 13.33 15.41 -18.49
C GLY A 59 12.90 14.98 -19.89
N THR A 60 13.55 15.54 -20.91
CA THR A 60 13.15 15.39 -22.32
C THR A 60 13.99 14.37 -23.08
N THR A 61 15.03 13.81 -22.44
CA THR A 61 15.92 12.82 -23.05
C THR A 61 15.46 11.38 -22.79
N VAL A 62 16.01 10.43 -23.57
CA VAL A 62 15.76 9.01 -23.34
C VAL A 62 16.38 8.57 -22.01
N GLU A 63 17.55 9.11 -21.68
CA GLU A 63 18.26 8.86 -20.44
C GLU A 63 17.45 9.30 -19.22
N ASP A 64 16.80 10.47 -19.29
CA ASP A 64 15.92 10.95 -18.22
C ASP A 64 14.72 10.02 -18.00
N ARG A 65 14.12 9.52 -19.09
CA ARG A 65 13.00 8.56 -19.03
C ARG A 65 13.42 7.25 -18.40
N ILE A 66 14.58 6.71 -18.80
CA ILE A 66 15.13 5.47 -18.22
C ILE A 66 15.40 5.70 -16.73
N LYS A 67 16.06 6.80 -16.36
CA LYS A 67 16.35 7.13 -14.97
C LYS A 67 15.06 7.25 -14.14
N LYS A 68 14.04 7.93 -14.68
CA LYS A 68 12.75 8.08 -14.00
C LYS A 68 12.04 6.73 -13.82
N GLN A 69 12.08 5.85 -14.82
CA GLN A 69 11.51 4.52 -14.73
C GLN A 69 12.19 3.67 -13.63
N GLU A 70 13.50 3.80 -13.47
CA GLU A 70 14.26 3.08 -12.44
C GLU A 70 13.87 3.49 -11.01
N GLU A 71 13.34 4.70 -10.80
CA GLU A 71 12.82 5.16 -9.50
C GLU A 71 11.64 4.32 -8.99
N PHE A 72 10.93 3.60 -9.88
CA PHE A 72 9.81 2.75 -9.52
C PHE A 72 10.22 1.38 -8.95
N LYS A 73 11.47 0.93 -9.19
CA LYS A 73 11.95 -0.40 -8.76
C LYS A 73 11.74 -0.72 -7.28
N PRO A 74 11.97 0.21 -6.32
CA PRO A 74 11.80 -0.10 -4.90
C PRO A 74 10.36 -0.47 -4.49
N PHE A 75 9.36 -0.06 -5.26
CA PHE A 75 7.94 -0.29 -4.95
C PHE A 75 7.41 -1.59 -5.52
N LEU A 76 8.12 -2.18 -6.49
CA LEU A 76 7.65 -3.29 -7.31
C LEU A 76 8.44 -4.56 -7.00
N THR A 77 7.79 -5.71 -7.12
CA THR A 77 8.54 -6.97 -7.24
C THR A 77 9.29 -6.99 -8.58
N GLU A 78 10.27 -7.87 -8.75
CA GLU A 78 10.96 -8.01 -10.05
C GLU A 78 9.97 -8.30 -11.18
N GLN A 79 9.05 -9.23 -10.95
CA GLN A 79 7.97 -9.53 -11.90
C GLN A 79 7.06 -8.33 -12.14
N GLY A 80 6.71 -7.59 -11.07
CA GLY A 80 5.90 -6.38 -11.17
C GLY A 80 6.59 -5.31 -12.01
N TYR A 81 7.89 -5.12 -11.83
CA TYR A 81 8.69 -4.16 -12.60
C TYR A 81 8.78 -4.53 -14.07
N ILE A 82 8.99 -5.81 -14.40
CA ILE A 82 9.00 -6.29 -15.79
C ILE A 82 7.67 -5.96 -16.48
N VAL A 83 6.54 -6.22 -15.82
CA VAL A 83 5.21 -5.94 -16.37
C VAL A 83 4.95 -4.44 -16.48
N PHE A 84 5.27 -3.69 -15.43
CA PHE A 84 5.11 -2.23 -15.36
C PHE A 84 5.86 -1.53 -16.50
N THR A 85 7.11 -1.93 -16.74
CA THR A 85 7.96 -1.37 -17.80
C THR A 85 7.52 -1.82 -19.19
N ALA A 86 7.18 -3.10 -19.38
CA ALA A 86 6.68 -3.61 -20.66
C ALA A 86 5.38 -2.91 -21.10
N ASN A 87 4.52 -2.55 -20.15
CA ASN A 87 3.27 -1.82 -20.40
C ASN A 87 3.44 -0.30 -20.41
N ARG A 88 4.68 0.21 -20.26
CA ARG A 88 5.02 1.65 -20.24
C ARG A 88 4.22 2.44 -19.20
N GLN A 89 3.88 1.83 -18.07
CA GLN A 89 3.00 2.43 -17.07
C GLN A 89 3.56 3.73 -16.44
N SER A 90 4.89 3.89 -16.37
CA SER A 90 5.54 5.14 -15.96
C SER A 90 5.37 6.30 -16.93
N GLU A 91 5.03 6.03 -18.19
CA GLU A 91 5.05 7.03 -19.26
C GLU A 91 3.67 7.56 -19.59
N ILE A 92 2.59 6.84 -19.25
CA ILE A 92 1.23 7.19 -19.65
C ILE A 92 0.83 8.57 -19.09
N ALA A 93 0.93 8.77 -17.78
CA ALA A 93 0.54 10.02 -17.14
C ALA A 93 1.48 11.17 -17.56
N THR A 94 2.79 10.91 -17.62
CA THR A 94 3.79 11.87 -18.08
C THR A 94 3.53 12.32 -19.52
N GLY A 95 3.22 11.38 -20.43
CA GLY A 95 2.89 11.68 -21.81
C GLY A 95 1.59 12.47 -21.94
N TYR A 96 0.57 12.13 -21.15
CA TYR A 96 -0.67 12.90 -21.09
C TYR A 96 -0.43 14.33 -20.62
N ALA A 97 0.34 14.52 -19.55
CA ALA A 97 0.73 15.81 -19.00
C ALA A 97 1.46 16.68 -20.03
N LEU A 98 2.48 16.13 -20.70
CA LEU A 98 3.24 16.81 -21.75
C LEU A 98 2.37 17.20 -22.94
N ASN A 99 1.58 16.26 -23.48
CA ASN A 99 0.76 16.52 -24.67
C ASN A 99 -0.32 17.58 -24.45
N ASN A 100 -0.72 17.80 -23.19
CA ASN A 100 -1.77 18.74 -22.83
C ASN A 100 -1.25 20.00 -22.11
N ASN A 101 0.06 20.10 -21.85
CA ASN A 101 0.69 21.11 -21.02
C ASN A 101 0.03 21.24 -19.63
N LEU A 102 -0.22 20.11 -18.96
CA LEU A 102 -0.91 20.02 -17.67
C LEU A 102 0.01 19.49 -16.56
N ASN A 103 0.04 20.17 -15.42
CA ASN A 103 0.50 19.58 -14.18
C ASN A 103 -0.58 18.64 -13.63
N ILE A 104 -0.14 17.56 -12.99
CA ILE A 104 -1.02 16.57 -12.37
C ILE A 104 -0.68 16.50 -10.89
N LYS A 105 -1.70 16.58 -10.04
CA LYS A 105 -1.56 16.44 -8.59
C LYS A 105 -2.56 15.42 -8.06
N VAL A 106 -2.07 14.52 -7.22
CA VAL A 106 -2.93 13.61 -6.47
C VAL A 106 -3.66 14.39 -5.38
N LYS A 107 -4.99 14.41 -5.42
CA LYS A 107 -5.82 14.98 -4.36
C LYS A 107 -6.14 13.97 -3.27
N GLN A 108 -6.55 12.79 -3.70
CA GLN A 108 -7.00 11.73 -2.82
C GLN A 108 -6.72 10.38 -3.47
N ILE A 109 -6.33 9.40 -2.65
CA ILE A 109 -6.26 8.00 -3.04
C ILE A 109 -7.02 7.22 -1.97
N GLU A 110 -7.90 6.33 -2.40
CA GLU A 110 -8.60 5.41 -1.52
C GLU A 110 -8.32 3.99 -1.95
N PHE A 111 -7.99 3.14 -0.97
CA PHE A 111 -7.81 1.70 -1.16
C PHE A 111 -8.89 0.95 -0.38
N GLU A 112 -9.54 0.03 -1.06
CA GLU A 112 -10.49 -0.90 -0.49
C GLU A 112 -9.94 -2.31 -0.62
N ASN A 113 -9.71 -2.97 0.51
CA ASN A 113 -9.24 -4.34 0.54
C ASN A 113 -10.33 -5.29 0.04
N MET A 114 -10.01 -5.99 -1.04
CA MET A 114 -10.85 -7.03 -1.61
C MET A 114 -10.62 -8.31 -0.81
N LYS A 115 -11.19 -8.37 0.40
CA LYS A 115 -11.13 -9.56 1.25
C LYS A 115 -11.61 -10.78 0.46
N GLN A 116 -10.69 -11.65 0.10
CA GLN A 116 -11.00 -12.96 -0.44
C GLN A 116 -10.70 -14.00 0.63
N ASP A 117 -11.67 -14.88 0.91
CA ASP A 117 -11.60 -15.89 1.98
C ASP A 117 -10.47 -16.92 1.81
N ASN A 118 -9.67 -16.83 0.74
CA ASN A 118 -8.57 -17.74 0.41
C ASN A 118 -7.28 -17.03 -0.02
N MET A 119 -7.06 -15.78 0.39
CA MET A 119 -5.78 -15.11 0.07
C MET A 119 -4.62 -15.81 0.77
N GLU A 120 -3.54 -16.04 0.02
CA GLU A 120 -2.28 -16.51 0.59
C GLU A 120 -1.85 -15.56 1.71
N LYS A 121 -1.35 -16.14 2.81
CA LYS A 121 -0.69 -15.38 3.86
C LYS A 121 0.38 -14.50 3.19
N ASP A 122 0.45 -13.24 3.58
CA ASP A 122 1.41 -12.26 3.05
C ASP A 122 1.10 -11.69 1.65
N THR A 123 -0.17 -11.76 1.22
CA THR A 123 -0.67 -11.02 0.06
C THR A 123 -1.85 -10.12 0.46
N PHE A 124 -1.98 -8.97 -0.20
CA PHE A 124 -3.16 -8.11 -0.20
C PHE A 124 -3.59 -7.77 -1.62
N SER A 125 -4.90 -7.57 -1.79
CA SER A 125 -5.51 -7.23 -3.07
C SER A 125 -6.47 -6.09 -2.81
N PHE A 126 -6.29 -5.00 -3.55
CA PHE A 126 -7.05 -3.78 -3.36
C PHE A 126 -7.75 -3.37 -4.65
N ARG A 127 -8.96 -2.84 -4.51
CA ARG A 127 -9.50 -1.89 -5.47
C ARG A 127 -9.07 -0.51 -5.00
N TYR A 128 -8.74 0.38 -5.94
CA TYR A 128 -8.42 1.76 -5.59
C TYR A 128 -9.17 2.75 -6.48
N SER A 129 -9.33 3.96 -5.94
CA SER A 129 -9.77 5.16 -6.64
C SER A 129 -8.76 6.28 -6.39
N ILE A 130 -8.43 7.06 -7.40
CA ILE A 130 -7.51 8.19 -7.31
C ILE A 130 -8.08 9.41 -8.01
N ASP A 131 -8.19 10.50 -7.26
CA ASP A 131 -8.60 11.80 -7.79
C ASP A 131 -7.36 12.60 -8.17
N LEU A 132 -7.28 12.97 -9.44
CA LEU A 132 -6.20 13.74 -10.03
C LEU A 132 -6.69 15.15 -10.37
N GLU A 133 -6.08 16.15 -9.75
CA GLU A 133 -6.23 17.54 -10.17
C GLU A 133 -5.32 17.82 -11.36
N LEU A 134 -5.93 18.26 -12.46
CA LEU A 134 -5.26 18.68 -13.68
C LEU A 134 -5.28 20.20 -13.72
N SER A 135 -4.10 20.82 -13.79
CA SER A 135 -3.97 22.28 -13.86
C SER A 135 -3.07 22.66 -15.03
N PRO A 136 -3.36 23.76 -15.75
CA PRO A 136 -2.45 24.24 -16.77
C PRO A 136 -1.07 24.54 -16.18
N SER A 137 -0.03 24.12 -16.91
CA SER A 137 1.35 24.47 -16.56
C SER A 137 1.67 25.94 -16.86
N GLU A 138 0.96 26.55 -17.81
CA GLU A 138 1.11 27.95 -18.19
C GLU A 138 0.01 28.83 -17.58
N LEU A 139 0.41 29.92 -16.93
CA LEU A 139 -0.47 30.92 -16.32
C LEU A 139 -1.44 31.61 -17.31
N THR A 140 -1.13 31.59 -18.60
CA THR A 140 -1.91 32.22 -19.67
C THR A 140 -2.91 31.29 -20.33
N SER A 141 -2.97 30.02 -19.91
CA SER A 141 -3.93 29.06 -20.44
C SER A 141 -5.35 29.42 -20.06
N SER A 142 -6.27 29.39 -21.02
CA SER A 142 -7.71 29.53 -20.78
C SER A 142 -8.36 28.26 -20.22
N LYS A 143 -7.62 27.13 -20.16
CA LYS A 143 -8.11 25.90 -19.54
C LYS A 143 -8.19 26.09 -18.02
N GLY A 144 -9.33 25.78 -17.41
CA GLY A 144 -9.48 25.77 -15.96
C GLY A 144 -8.82 24.56 -15.31
N THR A 145 -8.73 24.57 -13.98
CA THR A 145 -8.41 23.36 -13.22
C THR A 145 -9.59 22.37 -13.28
N SER A 146 -9.31 21.09 -13.49
CA SER A 146 -10.31 20.02 -13.46
C SER A 146 -9.85 18.89 -12.55
N VAL A 147 -10.79 18.04 -12.14
CA VAL A 147 -10.50 16.81 -11.40
C VAL A 147 -11.00 15.64 -12.22
N VAL A 148 -10.17 14.62 -12.37
CA VAL A 148 -10.53 13.34 -12.99
C VAL A 148 -10.28 12.21 -12.00
N THR A 149 -11.17 11.22 -11.98
CA THR A 149 -11.05 10.06 -11.11
C THR A 149 -10.64 8.85 -11.92
N HIS A 150 -9.55 8.21 -11.52
CA HIS A 150 -9.12 6.92 -12.06
C HIS A 150 -9.39 5.81 -11.06
N THR A 151 -9.61 4.61 -11.57
CA THR A 151 -9.80 3.42 -10.75
C THR A 151 -8.87 2.32 -11.21
N GLY A 152 -8.62 1.35 -10.34
CA GLY A 152 -7.86 0.19 -10.71
C GLY A 152 -7.80 -0.86 -9.63
N HIS A 153 -6.97 -1.87 -9.89
CA HIS A 153 -6.74 -2.99 -8.99
C HIS A 153 -5.25 -3.18 -8.76
N MET A 154 -4.88 -3.38 -7.50
CA MET A 154 -3.49 -3.56 -7.10
C MET A 154 -3.34 -4.81 -6.24
N SER A 155 -2.35 -5.65 -6.54
CA SER A 155 -1.92 -6.72 -5.64
C SER A 155 -0.54 -6.42 -5.07
N VAL A 156 -0.42 -6.62 -3.75
CA VAL A 156 0.78 -6.36 -2.97
C VAL A 156 1.15 -7.66 -2.26
N VAL A 157 2.43 -8.02 -2.28
CA VAL A 157 2.96 -9.23 -1.66
C VAL A 157 4.15 -8.86 -0.77
N LYS A 158 4.35 -9.61 0.31
CA LYS A 158 5.54 -9.48 1.15
C LYS A 158 6.68 -10.32 0.57
N GLN A 159 7.80 -9.69 0.24
CA GLN A 159 9.05 -10.33 -0.20
C GLN A 159 10.20 -9.81 0.65
N ASP A 160 11.01 -10.71 1.21
CA ASP A 160 12.15 -10.35 2.08
C ASP A 160 11.77 -9.41 3.24
N ASN A 161 10.57 -9.63 3.81
CA ASN A 161 9.97 -8.82 4.88
C ASN A 161 9.60 -7.38 4.48
N GLU A 162 9.58 -7.07 3.17
CA GLU A 162 9.13 -5.80 2.60
C GLU A 162 7.85 -5.98 1.78
N TRP A 163 6.91 -5.04 1.87
CA TRP A 163 5.72 -5.02 1.02
C TRP A 163 6.06 -4.44 -0.35
N LYS A 164 5.76 -5.19 -1.42
CA LYS A 164 6.02 -4.80 -2.81
C LYS A 164 4.82 -5.09 -3.70
N ILE A 165 4.64 -4.25 -4.71
CA ILE A 165 3.54 -4.35 -5.65
C ILE A 165 3.89 -5.44 -6.67
N LEU A 166 3.05 -6.47 -6.72
CA LEU A 166 3.17 -7.57 -7.67
C LEU A 166 2.51 -7.20 -9.00
N LYS A 167 1.35 -6.55 -8.93
CA LYS A 167 0.57 -6.21 -10.11
C LYS A 167 -0.23 -4.93 -9.86
N ASP A 168 -0.27 -4.08 -10.88
CA ASP A 168 -1.07 -2.87 -10.92
C ASP A 168 -1.82 -2.83 -12.25
N LEU A 169 -3.15 -2.94 -12.15
CA LEU A 169 -4.09 -2.83 -13.25
C LEU A 169 -4.75 -1.46 -13.16
N ASP A 170 -4.06 -0.48 -13.70
CA ASP A 170 -4.54 0.88 -13.81
C ASP A 170 -5.41 1.03 -15.05
N ASN A 171 -6.66 1.46 -14.88
CA ASN A 171 -7.54 1.73 -16.01
C ASN A 171 -7.11 2.98 -16.79
N GLY A 172 -6.20 3.80 -16.25
CA GLY A 172 -5.49 4.86 -16.95
C GLY A 172 -6.37 5.98 -17.50
N PHE A 173 -5.78 6.85 -18.32
CA PHE A 173 -6.49 7.84 -19.12
C PHE A 173 -7.03 7.12 -20.36
N ILE A 174 -8.21 6.52 -20.26
CA ILE A 174 -8.94 6.10 -21.46
C ILE A 174 -9.33 7.42 -22.15
N ALA A 175 -8.76 7.66 -23.33
CA ALA A 175 -9.27 8.70 -24.21
C ALA A 175 -10.70 8.27 -24.56
N ASP A 176 -11.69 9.08 -24.19
CA ASP A 176 -13.00 9.00 -24.84
C ASP A 176 -12.75 9.16 -26.35
N GLU A 177 -12.85 8.07 -27.10
CA GLU A 177 -12.92 8.07 -28.57
C GLU A 177 -14.23 8.73 -29.04
#